data_AF-V5HA87-F1
#
_entry.id   AF-V5HA87-F1
#
_cell.length_a   1.000
_cell.length_b   1.000
_cell.length_c   1.000
_cell.angle_alpha   90.00
_cell.angle_beta   90.00
_cell.angle_gamma   90.00
#
_symmetry.space_group_name_H-M   'P 1'
#
loop_
_entity.id
_entity.type
_entity.pdbx_description
1 polymer ?
#
loop_
_entity_poly.entity_id
_entity_poly.type
_entity_poly.pdbx_seq_one_letter_code
_entity_poly.pdbx_strand_id
1 'polypeptide(L)'
;FSDVASVTSRPFGGCQSGKSGTSLSGSIATMRTSRNRKKQERKKYVLKEGSRYEDLALVIALGELVSSVDKMQDECKALLKALVMARSDEDARALQRSFSALLTEVERDIPKVWPPESAESSLPLGPQSSSTLIAEAVQRQLIVQPVISDPALRRPPVLRNNFSWKLNMLS
;
A
#
# COMPACT_ATOMS: atom_id res chain seq x y z
N PHE A 1 -12.77 -39.92 37.66
CA PHE A 1 -12.14 -38.92 36.78
C PHE A 1 -13.18 -38.43 35.78
N SER A 2 -13.13 -37.13 35.48
CA SER A 2 -14.17 -36.21 34.99
C SER A 2 -15.02 -36.56 33.76
N ASP A 3 -16.21 -35.95 33.74
CA ASP A 3 -17.13 -35.76 32.61
C ASP A 3 -16.53 -34.96 31.42
N VAL A 4 -17.05 -35.14 30.20
CA VAL A 4 -17.62 -34.06 29.35
C VAL A 4 -18.38 -34.59 28.11
N ALA A 5 -19.71 -34.55 28.22
CA ALA A 5 -20.69 -33.92 27.33
C ALA A 5 -20.70 -34.10 25.78
N SER A 6 -21.89 -34.55 25.34
CA SER A 6 -22.69 -34.06 24.21
C SER A 6 -22.56 -34.71 22.84
N VAL A 7 -23.34 -35.79 22.73
CA VAL A 7 -24.07 -36.21 21.53
C VAL A 7 -24.88 -35.03 20.99
N THR A 8 -24.61 -34.58 19.77
CA THR A 8 -25.58 -33.84 18.95
C THR A 8 -25.82 -34.60 17.66
N SER A 9 -26.92 -35.33 17.65
CA SER A 9 -27.56 -35.88 16.48
C SER A 9 -28.07 -34.75 15.59
N ARG A 10 -27.84 -34.84 14.28
CA ARG A 10 -28.72 -34.23 13.29
C ARG A 10 -29.08 -35.27 12.23
N PRO A 11 -30.33 -35.28 11.76
CA PRO A 11 -30.93 -36.48 11.17
C PRO A 11 -30.43 -36.69 9.75
N PHE A 12 -30.15 -37.94 9.41
CA PHE A 12 -30.17 -38.41 8.03
C PHE A 12 -31.64 -38.41 7.56
N GLY A 13 -32.11 -37.25 7.13
CA GLY A 13 -33.40 -37.10 6.49
C GLY A 13 -33.27 -37.51 5.03
N GLY A 14 -33.65 -38.74 4.70
CA GLY A 14 -33.95 -39.12 3.34
C GLY A 14 -35.15 -38.31 2.83
N CYS A 15 -35.01 -37.64 1.70
CA CYS A 15 -36.15 -37.21 0.92
C CYS A 15 -35.88 -37.43 -0.57
N GLN A 16 -36.93 -37.94 -1.20
CA GLN A 16 -37.00 -38.51 -2.53
C GLN A 16 -36.85 -37.43 -3.61
N SER A 17 -36.52 -37.87 -4.83
CA SER A 17 -36.59 -37.08 -6.06
C SER A 17 -37.84 -36.20 -6.11
N GLY A 18 -37.64 -34.88 -6.07
CA GLY A 18 -38.64 -33.87 -6.35
C GLY A 18 -37.99 -32.79 -7.23
N LYS A 19 -38.33 -32.80 -8.52
CA LYS A 19 -38.02 -31.73 -9.46
C LYS A 19 -38.62 -30.43 -8.94
N SER A 20 -37.79 -29.53 -8.42
CA SER A 20 -38.20 -28.15 -8.13
C SER A 20 -37.06 -27.23 -8.56
N GLY A 21 -37.31 -26.45 -9.62
CA GLY A 21 -36.38 -25.48 -10.18
C GLY A 21 -35.84 -24.56 -9.08
N THR A 22 -34.53 -24.61 -8.87
CA THR A 22 -33.84 -23.77 -7.90
C THR A 22 -33.69 -22.37 -8.49
N SER A 23 -34.71 -21.54 -8.27
CA SER A 23 -34.66 -20.08 -8.42
C SER A 23 -33.81 -19.43 -7.30
N LEU A 24 -32.63 -19.97 -7.00
CA LEU A 24 -31.64 -19.37 -6.10
C LEU A 24 -30.60 -18.52 -6.86
N SER A 25 -30.99 -18.02 -8.03
CA SER A 25 -30.12 -17.42 -9.05
C SER A 25 -29.48 -16.08 -8.64
N GLY A 26 -30.00 -15.39 -7.61
CA GLY A 26 -29.43 -14.13 -7.11
C GLY A 26 -28.41 -14.29 -5.99
N SER A 27 -28.78 -15.00 -4.91
CA SER A 27 -28.02 -15.02 -3.64
C SER A 27 -26.70 -15.82 -3.72
N ILE A 28 -26.70 -16.94 -4.44
CA ILE A 28 -25.47 -17.73 -4.64
C ILE A 28 -24.52 -17.01 -5.61
N ALA A 29 -25.06 -16.32 -6.61
CA ALA A 29 -24.29 -15.50 -7.55
C ALA A 29 -23.64 -14.30 -6.84
N THR A 30 -24.38 -13.56 -6.00
CA THR A 30 -23.82 -12.42 -5.22
C THR A 30 -22.84 -12.87 -4.14
N MET A 31 -23.07 -14.03 -3.50
CA MET A 31 -22.10 -14.64 -2.57
C MET A 31 -20.79 -15.05 -3.29
N ARG A 32 -20.89 -15.60 -4.50
CA ARG A 32 -19.73 -15.94 -5.35
C ARG A 32 -18.97 -14.69 -5.79
N THR A 33 -19.65 -13.62 -6.23
CA THR A 33 -18.99 -12.36 -6.61
C THR A 33 -18.34 -11.67 -5.42
N SER A 34 -18.97 -11.68 -4.23
CA SER A 34 -18.39 -11.15 -2.99
C SER A 34 -17.13 -11.90 -2.55
N ARG A 35 -17.15 -13.24 -2.56
CA ARG A 35 -15.96 -14.05 -2.26
C ARG A 35 -14.86 -13.86 -3.30
N ASN A 36 -15.21 -13.76 -4.58
CA ASN A 36 -14.23 -13.56 -5.65
C ASN A 36 -13.61 -12.15 -5.59
N ARG A 37 -14.41 -11.13 -5.23
CA ARG A 37 -13.93 -9.76 -4.97
C ARG A 37 -12.93 -9.74 -3.82
N LYS A 38 -13.25 -10.37 -2.68
CA LYS A 38 -12.31 -10.50 -1.55
C LYS A 38 -11.02 -11.23 -1.92
N LYS A 39 -11.09 -12.26 -2.78
CA LYS A 39 -9.90 -12.99 -3.26
C LYS A 39 -9.06 -12.15 -4.22
N GLN A 40 -9.68 -11.32 -5.07
CA GLN A 40 -8.98 -10.37 -5.92
C GLN A 40 -8.37 -9.21 -5.11
N GLU A 41 -9.10 -8.65 -4.14
CA GLU A 41 -8.59 -7.62 -3.22
C GLU A 41 -7.35 -8.15 -2.46
N ARG A 42 -7.40 -9.38 -1.93
CA ARG A 42 -6.24 -10.01 -1.29
C ARG A 42 -5.02 -10.16 -2.19
N LYS A 43 -5.21 -10.31 -3.51
CA LYS A 43 -4.10 -10.42 -4.48
C LYS A 43 -3.53 -9.07 -4.92
N LYS A 44 -4.26 -7.97 -4.69
CA LYS A 44 -3.82 -6.61 -5.02
C LYS A 44 -2.63 -6.16 -4.16
N TYR A 45 -2.52 -6.71 -2.96
CA TYR A 45 -1.49 -6.38 -1.97
C TYR A 45 -0.41 -7.47 -1.84
N VAL A 46 -0.40 -8.48 -2.72
CA VAL A 46 0.60 -9.55 -2.70
C VAL A 46 1.60 -9.27 -3.80
N LEU A 47 2.87 -9.13 -3.42
CA LEU A 47 4.00 -9.04 -4.35
C LEU A 47 4.10 -10.37 -5.11
N LYS A 48 3.54 -10.41 -6.31
CA LYS A 48 3.63 -11.55 -7.21
C LYS A 48 4.01 -11.05 -8.59
N GLU A 49 5.26 -11.32 -8.97
CA GLU A 49 5.82 -11.02 -10.29
C GLU A 49 4.89 -11.57 -11.39
N GLY A 50 4.55 -10.72 -12.36
CA GLY A 50 3.63 -11.04 -13.47
C GLY A 50 2.13 -10.89 -13.15
N SER A 51 1.77 -10.23 -12.04
CA SER A 51 0.38 -9.90 -11.70
C SER A 51 -0.04 -8.58 -12.32
N ARG A 52 -1.32 -8.43 -12.69
CA ARG A 52 -1.89 -7.15 -13.19
C ARG A 52 -1.83 -5.97 -12.19
N TYR A 53 -1.44 -6.25 -10.95
CA TYR A 53 -1.36 -5.31 -9.83
C TYR A 53 0.06 -5.19 -9.27
N GLU A 54 1.05 -5.70 -9.99
CA GLU A 54 2.45 -5.66 -9.58
C GLU A 54 2.93 -4.22 -9.35
N ASP A 55 2.53 -3.30 -10.23
CA ASP A 55 2.74 -1.86 -10.09
C ASP A 55 2.27 -1.32 -8.72
N LEU A 56 1.03 -1.66 -8.33
CA LEU A 56 0.46 -1.21 -7.06
C LEU A 56 1.17 -1.88 -5.87
N ALA A 57 1.47 -3.16 -5.98
CA ALA A 57 2.16 -3.91 -4.93
C ALA A 57 3.58 -3.35 -4.70
N LEU A 58 4.28 -2.94 -5.76
CA LEU A 58 5.57 -2.26 -5.67
C LEU A 58 5.45 -0.90 -4.97
N VAL A 59 4.47 -0.08 -5.34
CA VAL A 59 4.23 1.22 -4.69
C VAL A 59 3.96 1.05 -3.19
N ILE A 60 3.18 0.03 -2.81
CA ILE A 60 2.93 -0.30 -1.40
C ILE A 60 4.24 -0.69 -0.70
N ALA A 61 5.00 -1.62 -1.28
CA ALA A 61 6.27 -2.07 -0.71
C ALA A 61 7.26 -0.91 -0.53
N LEU A 62 7.34 0.02 -1.49
CA LEU A 62 8.14 1.23 -1.38
C LEU A 62 7.63 2.15 -0.25
N GLY A 63 6.31 2.31 -0.11
CA GLY A 63 5.70 3.07 0.98
C GLY A 63 6.01 2.49 2.37
N GLU A 64 5.96 1.16 2.48
CA GLU A 64 6.35 0.44 3.70
C GLU A 64 7.85 0.60 4.00
N LEU A 65 8.69 0.51 2.97
CA LEU A 65 10.14 0.71 3.10
C LEU A 65 10.47 2.12 3.62
N VAL A 66 9.88 3.16 3.04
CA VAL A 66 10.08 4.55 3.49
C VAL A 66 9.62 4.71 4.95
N SER A 67 8.47 4.12 5.30
CA SER A 67 7.96 4.14 6.68
C SER A 67 8.87 3.39 7.66
N SER A 68 9.52 2.31 7.21
CA SER A 68 10.51 1.58 8.00
C SER A 68 11.76 2.42 8.24
N VAL A 69 12.29 3.06 7.18
CA VAL A 69 13.45 3.96 7.29
C VAL A 69 13.15 5.12 8.23
N ASP A 70 11.93 5.66 8.20
CA ASP A 70 11.51 6.71 9.14
C ASP A 70 11.56 6.24 10.61
N LYS A 71 11.12 5.02 10.90
CA LYS A 71 11.20 4.43 12.24
C LYS A 71 12.64 4.15 12.67
N MET A 72 13.51 3.73 11.74
CA MET A 72 14.92 3.50 12.02
C MET A 72 15.64 4.77 12.52
N GLN A 73 15.12 5.97 12.25
CA GLN A 73 15.70 7.20 12.81
C GLN A 73 15.78 7.17 14.35
N ASP A 74 14.76 6.61 15.02
CA ASP A 74 14.72 6.49 16.48
C ASP A 74 15.78 5.49 16.98
N GLU A 75 15.91 4.35 16.30
CA GLU A 75 16.89 3.30 16.60
C GLU A 75 18.33 3.79 16.36
N CYS A 76 18.58 4.47 15.24
CA CYS A 76 19.86 5.07 14.93
C CYS A 76 20.27 6.10 15.99
N LYS A 77 19.34 6.95 16.45
CA LYS A 77 19.60 7.90 17.53
C LYS A 77 20.01 7.20 18.83
N ALA A 78 19.33 6.12 19.19
CA ALA A 78 19.66 5.34 20.38
C ALA A 78 21.04 4.67 20.25
N LEU A 79 21.34 4.09 19.09
CA LEU A 79 22.62 3.45 18.80
C LEU A 79 23.77 4.46 18.80
N LEU A 80 23.59 5.64 18.21
CA LEU A 80 24.61 6.70 18.23
C LEU A 80 24.97 7.11 19.66
N LYS A 81 23.97 7.25 20.54
CA LYS A 81 24.23 7.54 21.97
C LYS A 81 25.04 6.42 22.64
N ALA A 82 24.68 5.16 22.37
CA ALA A 82 25.39 4.01 22.93
C ALA A 82 26.85 3.96 22.45
N LEU A 83 27.11 4.23 21.16
CA LEU A 83 28.47 4.26 20.60
C LEU A 83 29.34 5.36 21.22
N VAL A 84 28.78 6.56 21.42
CA VAL A 84 29.49 7.65 22.12
C VAL A 84 29.79 7.29 23.56
N MET A 85 28.83 6.69 24.27
CA MET A 85 29.06 6.21 25.65
C MET A 85 30.13 5.11 25.71
N ALA A 86 30.24 4.30 24.66
CA ALA A 86 31.27 3.27 24.50
C ALA A 86 32.61 3.81 24.00
N ARG A 87 32.74 5.12 23.73
CA ARG A 87 33.95 5.78 23.19
C ARG A 87 34.31 5.33 21.76
N SER A 88 33.35 4.77 21.03
CA SER A 88 33.46 4.39 19.61
C SER A 88 32.99 5.53 18.70
N ASP A 89 33.64 6.69 18.81
CA ASP A 89 33.22 7.90 18.09
C ASP A 89 33.36 7.76 16.56
N GLU A 90 34.32 6.97 16.08
CA GLU A 90 34.52 6.75 14.65
C GLU A 90 33.39 5.92 14.03
N ASP A 91 32.97 4.84 14.70
CA ASP A 91 31.83 4.03 14.28
C ASP A 91 30.53 4.86 14.32
N ALA A 92 30.38 5.71 15.34
CA ALA A 92 29.25 6.62 15.45
C ALA A 92 29.21 7.63 14.28
N ARG A 93 30.35 8.20 13.91
CA ARG A 93 30.47 9.08 12.73
C ARG A 93 30.16 8.35 11.44
N ALA A 94 30.70 7.15 11.24
CA ALA A 94 30.47 6.34 10.04
C ALA A 94 28.98 6.00 9.88
N LEU A 95 28.34 5.55 10.97
CA LEU A 95 26.90 5.26 11.00
C LEU A 95 26.06 6.51 10.70
N GLN A 96 26.38 7.65 11.32
CA GLN A 96 25.65 8.89 11.10
C GLN A 96 25.76 9.36 9.64
N ARG A 97 26.93 9.19 9.00
CA ARG A 97 27.13 9.53 7.59
C ARG A 97 26.35 8.60 6.66
N SER A 98 26.45 7.28 6.86
CA SER A 98 25.77 6.30 6.00
C SER A 98 24.25 6.42 6.09
N PHE A 99 23.70 6.57 7.30
CA PHE A 99 22.27 6.75 7.49
C PHE A 99 21.76 8.10 6.96
N SER A 100 22.57 9.16 7.08
CA SER A 100 22.21 10.45 6.45
C SER A 100 22.18 10.36 4.93
N ALA A 101 23.12 9.63 4.31
CA ALA A 101 23.13 9.43 2.87
C ALA A 101 21.89 8.65 2.41
N LEU A 102 21.52 7.59 3.15
CA LEU A 102 20.31 6.81 2.91
C LEU A 102 19.05 7.68 2.97
N LEU A 103 18.89 8.50 4.01
CA LEU A 103 17.73 9.39 4.14
C LEU A 103 17.61 10.37 2.96
N THR A 104 18.72 10.97 2.55
CA THR A 104 18.75 11.88 1.38
C THR A 104 18.40 11.14 0.08
N GLU A 105 18.86 9.91 -0.09
CA GLU A 105 18.51 9.09 -1.25
C GLU A 105 17.02 8.75 -1.29
N VAL A 106 16.46 8.32 -0.16
CA VAL A 106 15.02 8.03 -0.05
C VAL A 106 14.19 9.30 -0.33
N GLU A 107 14.55 10.43 0.27
CA GLU A 107 13.85 11.71 0.07
C GLU A 107 13.89 12.16 -1.41
N ARG A 108 15.03 11.96 -2.09
CA ARG A 108 15.19 12.25 -3.52
C ARG A 108 14.34 11.35 -4.41
N ASP A 109 14.11 10.09 -4.01
CA ASP A 109 13.44 9.09 -4.83
C ASP A 109 11.91 9.07 -4.62
N ILE A 110 11.39 9.58 -3.49
CA ILE A 110 9.96 9.79 -3.25
C ILE A 110 9.25 10.51 -4.42
N PRO A 111 9.70 11.70 -4.90
CA PRO A 111 9.00 12.39 -5.99
C PRO A 111 9.07 11.66 -7.34
N LYS A 112 9.98 10.70 -7.51
CA LYS A 112 10.05 9.86 -8.73
C LYS A 112 8.92 8.83 -8.77
N VAL A 113 8.51 8.34 -7.60
CA VAL A 113 7.45 7.32 -7.46
C VAL A 113 6.09 7.97 -7.22
N TRP A 114 6.06 9.08 -6.49
CA TRP A 114 4.88 9.90 -6.22
C TRP A 114 5.09 11.31 -6.78
N PRO A 115 4.89 11.51 -8.11
CA PRO A 115 4.96 12.83 -8.69
C PRO A 115 3.99 13.78 -7.98
N PRO A 116 4.38 15.04 -7.73
CA PRO A 116 3.42 16.03 -7.26
C PRO A 116 2.26 16.09 -8.26
N GLU A 117 1.03 16.19 -7.76
CA GLU A 117 -0.17 16.31 -8.58
C GLU A 117 -0.02 17.57 -9.43
N SER A 118 0.50 17.40 -10.65
CA SER A 118 0.72 18.50 -11.56
C SER A 118 -0.65 19.06 -11.88
N ALA A 119 -0.86 20.35 -11.61
CA ALA A 119 -2.11 21.07 -11.84
C ALA A 119 -2.63 20.97 -13.29
N GLU A 120 -1.87 20.39 -14.23
CA GLU A 120 -2.27 20.14 -15.61
C GLU A 120 -3.20 18.94 -15.81
N SER A 121 -3.44 18.07 -14.82
CA SER A 121 -4.39 16.95 -14.96
C SER A 121 -5.86 17.34 -14.77
N SER A 122 -6.16 18.59 -14.43
CA SER A 122 -7.53 19.10 -14.39
C SER A 122 -7.88 19.75 -15.74
N LEU A 123 -8.21 18.92 -16.72
CA LEU A 123 -9.11 19.38 -17.78
C LEU A 123 -10.34 19.99 -17.09
N PRO A 124 -10.89 21.11 -17.58
CA PRO A 124 -12.11 21.70 -17.04
C PRO A 124 -13.32 20.87 -17.48
N LEU A 125 -13.33 19.58 -17.09
CA LEU A 125 -14.44 18.65 -17.21
C LEU A 125 -15.49 18.99 -16.13
N GLY A 126 -15.95 20.24 -16.16
CA GLY A 126 -17.10 20.65 -15.36
C GLY A 126 -18.38 20.02 -15.92
N PRO A 127 -19.50 20.06 -15.17
CA PRO A 127 -20.79 19.50 -15.57
C PRO A 127 -21.33 20.04 -16.90
N GLN A 128 -20.75 21.13 -17.41
CA GLN A 128 -21.09 21.78 -18.69
C GLN A 128 -20.25 21.27 -19.89
N SER A 129 -19.35 20.30 -19.67
CA SER A 129 -18.43 19.85 -20.72
C SER A 129 -19.14 19.00 -21.76
N SER A 130 -19.15 19.50 -22.99
CA SER A 130 -19.78 18.82 -24.13
C SER A 130 -18.94 17.62 -24.57
N SER A 131 -19.59 16.55 -25.05
CA SER A 131 -18.94 15.30 -25.49
C SER A 131 -17.82 15.52 -26.53
N THR A 132 -17.94 16.56 -27.35
CA THR A 132 -16.92 16.97 -28.34
C THR A 132 -15.62 17.42 -27.67
N LEU A 133 -15.69 18.21 -26.59
CA LEU A 133 -14.51 18.68 -25.84
C LEU A 133 -13.80 17.50 -25.15
N ILE A 134 -14.58 16.53 -24.65
CA ILE A 134 -14.03 15.30 -24.04
C ILE A 134 -13.28 14.48 -25.08
N ALA A 135 -13.91 14.22 -26.23
CA ALA A 135 -13.31 13.44 -27.31
C ALA A 135 -12.03 14.10 -27.85
N GLU A 136 -12.03 15.43 -27.99
CA GLU A 136 -10.87 16.20 -28.44
C GLU A 136 -9.72 16.17 -27.41
N ALA A 137 -10.02 16.25 -26.12
CA ALA A 137 -9.03 16.12 -25.06
C ALA A 137 -8.42 14.71 -24.97
N VAL A 138 -9.24 13.67 -25.13
CA VAL A 138 -8.78 12.26 -25.24
C VAL A 138 -7.84 12.12 -26.45
N GLN A 139 -8.25 12.64 -27.61
CA GLN A 139 -7.51 12.50 -28.87
C GLN A 139 -6.18 13.26 -28.85
N ARG A 140 -6.13 14.42 -28.15
CA ARG A 140 -4.89 15.17 -27.91
C ARG A 140 -4.01 14.60 -26.80
N GLN A 141 -4.40 13.48 -26.18
CA GLN A 141 -3.71 12.89 -25.02
C GLN A 141 -3.55 13.86 -23.84
N LEU A 142 -4.40 14.90 -23.76
CA LEU A 142 -4.44 15.83 -22.62
C LEU A 142 -4.99 15.14 -21.36
N ILE A 143 -5.64 13.98 -21.53
CA ILE A 143 -6.01 13.09 -20.44
C ILE A 143 -4.81 12.21 -20.12
N VAL A 144 -3.93 12.71 -19.26
CA VAL A 144 -2.84 11.92 -18.69
C VAL A 144 -3.46 10.94 -17.69
N GLN A 145 -3.40 9.64 -17.99
CA GLN A 145 -3.76 8.65 -16.99
C GLN A 145 -2.79 8.75 -15.81
N PRO A 146 -3.29 8.72 -14.56
CA PRO A 146 -2.42 8.83 -13.40
C PRO A 146 -1.43 7.66 -13.36
N VAL A 147 -0.15 7.95 -13.09
CA VAL A 147 0.94 6.96 -12.99
C VAL A 147 0.59 5.85 -11.99
N ILE A 148 -0.12 6.21 -10.90
CA ILE A 148 -0.63 5.27 -9.91
C ILE A 148 -2.15 5.13 -10.09
N SER A 149 -2.58 3.96 -10.55
CA SER A 149 -3.99 3.65 -10.81
C SER A 149 -4.87 3.77 -9.56
N ASP A 150 -4.36 3.38 -8.39
CA ASP A 150 -5.10 3.46 -7.13
C ASP A 150 -4.99 4.84 -6.46
N PRO A 151 -6.09 5.60 -6.32
CA PRO A 151 -6.06 6.91 -5.66
C PRO A 151 -5.59 6.83 -4.20
N ALA A 152 -5.81 5.73 -3.48
CA ALA A 152 -5.38 5.59 -2.09
C ALA A 152 -3.85 5.57 -1.95
N LEU A 153 -3.15 5.11 -2.98
CA LEU A 153 -1.69 4.96 -3.01
C LEU A 153 -0.97 6.17 -3.61
N ARG A 154 -1.69 7.19 -4.07
CA ARG A 154 -1.09 8.42 -4.62
C ARG A 154 -0.49 9.34 -3.55
N ARG A 155 -0.82 9.13 -2.28
CA ARG A 155 -0.23 9.90 -1.19
C ARG A 155 1.15 9.33 -0.85
N PRO A 156 2.22 10.15 -0.93
CA PRO A 156 3.54 9.68 -0.58
C PRO A 156 3.63 9.34 0.92
N PRO A 157 4.46 8.36 1.30
CA PRO A 157 4.87 8.16 2.68
C PRO A 157 5.60 9.41 3.21
N VAL A 158 5.38 9.74 4.49
CA VAL A 158 5.95 10.94 5.11
C VAL A 158 7.23 10.58 5.87
N LEU A 159 8.35 11.20 5.48
CA LEU A 159 9.58 11.20 6.27
C LEU A 159 9.54 12.34 7.30
N ARG A 160 9.87 12.04 8.56
CA ARG A 160 9.93 13.05 9.62
C ARG A 160 11.22 13.87 9.51
N ASN A 161 11.16 15.03 8.83
CA ASN A 161 12.30 15.96 8.76
C ASN A 161 12.49 16.79 10.04
N ASN A 162 11.47 16.86 10.90
CA ASN A 162 11.50 17.64 12.16
C ASN A 162 12.23 16.89 13.30
N PHE A 163 12.79 15.72 13.04
CA PHE A 163 13.36 14.86 14.07
C PHE A 163 14.88 14.98 14.12
N SER A 164 15.41 15.55 15.20
CA SER A 164 16.85 15.65 15.44
C SER A 164 17.41 14.30 15.91
N TRP A 165 17.76 13.42 14.96
CA TRP A 165 18.42 12.14 15.21
C TRP A 165 19.96 12.24 15.22
N LYS A 166 20.52 13.20 14.48
CA LYS A 166 21.96 13.46 14.43
C LYS A 166 22.49 14.00 15.76
N LEU A 167 23.69 13.59 16.15
CA LEU A 167 24.42 14.13 17.28
C LEU A 167 25.38 15.22 16.79
N ASN A 168 25.18 16.47 17.22
CA ASN A 168 25.99 17.63 16.80
C ASN A 168 27.47 17.51 17.21
N MET A 169 27.78 16.74 18.25
CA MET A 169 29.16 16.49 18.70
C MET A 169 29.94 15.55 17.77
N LEU A 170 29.26 14.88 16.85
CA LEU A 170 29.85 13.93 15.89
C LEU A 170 29.96 14.51 14.47
N SER A 171 29.93 15.84 14.30
CA SER A 171 30.05 16.48 12.97
C SER A 171 31.41 16.18 12.32
#